data_AF-A0A7X6J7P9-F1
#
_entry.id   AF-A0A7X6J7P9-F1
#
_cell.length_a   1.000
_cell.length_b   1.000
_cell.length_c   1.000
_cell.angle_alpha   90.00
_cell.angle_beta   90.00
_cell.angle_gamma   90.00
#
_symmetry.space_group_name_H-M   'P 1'
#
loop_
_entity.id
_entity.type
_entity.pdbx_description
1 polymer ?
#
loop_
_entity_poly.entity_id
_entity_poly.type
_entity_poly.pdbx_seq_one_letter_code
_entity_poly.pdbx_strand_id
1 'polypeptide(L)'
;MPIGTTNAKINSSVKHYALYRTFERALEECKYFRLGGPGIIALVTPEGKAADDYKACAVAFLYEGLERDDWDHVGFACIAATDKPQRVKDEFYEKCGKRQRAILFTETRSLPPIVTVAIDTFIDLEPINENDLREACAQVLKLRMSDKQARQLLSFPPDLMFAALRRNSTAANAIFRLRSVPPSNPEAAPIEEQAPRLEDLHGYGAAKEWGLQLAKDLKAWRSGRLKWSEVDRGLLLAGPPGVGKTIFARALAETCGVNFVATSVGQWQAKGHLGDLLKAMRAEFASAVDKAPSIILIDELDSIGDRSRFSGEYASYSIQVVNALLEALDGSAKRDGLVVIGATNFPEKIDPAILRPGRLDRHIFIGLPSLIDRVAIIEQMLGEHVVEGIDKLGPPTEAMSGADLDRMVRDAKKRARRGNRQVMLADMMSQLPGLLKISGAYRHAISIHEAGHAVVGRALGLGVFLGVRVASQINPRLEVQSAGGASFEFPVLEIRNEQRYRDEICLRLAGIAAERLIAVQIVWMAIGSSLH
;
A
#
# COMPACT_ATOMS: atom_id res chain seq x y z
N MET A 1 -17.66 0.61 -53.65
CA MET A 1 -16.34 -0.06 -53.52
C MET A 1 -16.57 -1.42 -52.88
N PRO A 2 -15.83 -2.47 -53.25
CA PRO A 2 -16.16 -3.82 -52.81
C PRO A 2 -16.16 -3.87 -51.28
N ILE A 3 -17.24 -4.44 -50.75
CA ILE A 3 -17.35 -4.81 -49.34
C ILE A 3 -16.30 -5.90 -49.11
N GLY A 4 -15.15 -5.53 -48.56
CA GLY A 4 -14.03 -6.42 -48.27
C GLY A 4 -12.66 -5.86 -48.66
N THR A 5 -11.74 -5.93 -47.71
CA THR A 5 -10.30 -5.65 -47.88
C THR A 5 -9.57 -6.88 -48.43
N THR A 6 -8.50 -6.68 -49.22
CA THR A 6 -7.59 -7.76 -49.63
C THR A 6 -6.50 -8.06 -48.59
N ASN A 7 -6.49 -7.34 -47.47
CA ASN A 7 -5.50 -7.49 -46.42
C ASN A 7 -5.54 -8.89 -45.78
N ALA A 8 -4.43 -9.61 -45.88
CA ALA A 8 -4.32 -10.98 -45.39
C ALA A 8 -4.53 -11.10 -43.88
N LYS A 9 -4.12 -10.10 -43.08
CA LYS A 9 -4.27 -10.12 -41.62
C LYS A 9 -5.75 -9.98 -41.23
N ILE A 10 -6.49 -9.09 -41.88
CA ILE A 10 -7.93 -8.92 -41.61
C ILE A 10 -8.71 -10.18 -42.01
N ASN A 11 -8.38 -10.78 -43.15
CA ASN A 11 -9.04 -12.00 -43.62
C ASN A 11 -8.57 -13.29 -42.90
N SER A 12 -7.57 -13.21 -42.01
CA SER A 12 -7.04 -14.39 -41.30
C SER A 12 -7.92 -14.86 -40.13
N SER A 13 -8.73 -13.96 -39.55
CA SER A 13 -9.45 -14.22 -38.31
C SER A 13 -10.76 -13.44 -38.26
N VAL A 14 -11.80 -14.09 -37.73
CA VAL A 14 -13.13 -13.48 -37.53
C VAL A 14 -13.04 -12.24 -36.65
N LYS A 15 -12.17 -12.24 -35.62
CA LYS A 15 -11.95 -11.08 -34.74
C LYS A 15 -11.53 -9.86 -35.55
N HIS A 16 -10.46 -9.98 -36.35
CA HIS A 16 -9.93 -8.86 -37.12
C HIS A 16 -10.92 -8.37 -38.17
N TYR A 17 -11.64 -9.27 -38.84
CA TYR A 17 -12.65 -8.88 -39.82
C TYR A 17 -13.84 -8.16 -39.17
N ALA A 18 -14.33 -8.65 -38.02
CA ALA A 18 -15.42 -8.00 -37.30
C ALA A 18 -15.03 -6.59 -36.80
N LEU A 19 -13.80 -6.42 -36.30
CA LEU A 19 -13.26 -5.11 -35.93
C LEU A 19 -13.08 -4.18 -37.14
N TYR A 20 -12.73 -4.72 -38.31
CA TYR A 20 -12.67 -3.94 -39.54
C TYR A 20 -14.06 -3.40 -39.95
N ARG A 21 -15.14 -4.17 -39.73
CA ARG A 21 -16.51 -3.71 -40.02
C ARG A 21 -16.98 -2.62 -39.07
N THR A 22 -16.63 -2.70 -37.78
CA THR A 22 -16.92 -1.59 -36.84
C THR A 22 -16.14 -0.34 -37.21
N PHE A 23 -14.89 -0.48 -37.65
CA PHE A 23 -14.08 0.61 -38.18
C PHE A 23 -14.67 1.24 -39.45
N GLU A 24 -15.10 0.44 -40.44
CA GLU A 24 -15.73 0.95 -41.66
C GLU A 24 -17.03 1.71 -41.38
N ARG A 25 -17.84 1.22 -40.43
CA ARG A 25 -19.06 1.90 -39.99
C ARG A 25 -18.75 3.26 -39.36
N ALA A 26 -17.76 3.34 -38.47
CA ALA A 26 -17.35 4.61 -37.89
C ALA A 26 -16.88 5.62 -38.94
N LEU A 27 -16.19 5.17 -39.99
CA LEU A 27 -15.74 6.04 -41.09
C LEU A 27 -16.88 6.53 -42.01
N GLU A 28 -18.09 5.99 -41.91
CA GLU A 28 -19.25 6.52 -42.65
C GLU A 28 -19.64 7.93 -42.21
N GLU A 29 -19.34 8.29 -40.96
CA GLU A 29 -19.56 9.62 -40.41
C GLU A 29 -18.63 10.67 -41.04
N CYS A 30 -17.46 10.25 -41.54
CA CYS A 30 -16.44 11.14 -42.13
C CYS A 30 -16.24 10.88 -43.63
N LYS A 31 -17.28 11.15 -44.44
CA LYS A 31 -17.24 10.94 -45.91
C LYS A 31 -16.04 11.60 -46.60
N TYR A 32 -15.65 12.81 -46.20
CA TYR A 32 -14.52 13.53 -46.80
C TYR A 32 -13.19 12.79 -46.59
N PHE A 33 -12.91 12.40 -45.34
CA PHE A 33 -11.71 11.63 -44.99
C PHE A 33 -11.72 10.23 -45.63
N ARG A 34 -12.90 9.58 -45.67
CA ARG A 34 -13.12 8.28 -46.30
C ARG A 34 -12.78 8.28 -47.79
N LEU A 35 -13.10 9.37 -48.50
CA LEU A 35 -12.88 9.51 -49.95
C LEU A 35 -11.46 9.95 -50.34
N GLY A 36 -10.54 10.08 -49.39
CA GLY A 36 -9.16 10.47 -49.69
C GLY A 36 -8.75 11.86 -49.16
N GLY A 37 -9.66 12.59 -48.53
CA GLY A 37 -9.37 13.93 -48.00
C GLY A 37 -8.31 13.93 -46.88
N PRO A 38 -7.54 15.03 -46.74
CA PRO A 38 -6.61 15.23 -45.63
C PRO A 38 -7.35 15.35 -44.28
N GLY A 39 -6.63 15.06 -43.20
CA GLY A 39 -7.11 15.26 -41.83
C GLY A 39 -6.56 14.24 -40.83
N ILE A 40 -6.76 14.50 -39.55
CA ILE A 40 -6.42 13.63 -38.43
C ILE A 40 -7.71 13.29 -37.69
N ILE A 41 -8.11 12.02 -37.75
CA ILE A 41 -9.29 11.54 -37.01
C ILE A 41 -8.86 10.73 -35.79
N ALA A 42 -9.58 10.88 -34.69
CA ALA A 42 -9.42 10.04 -33.50
C ALA A 42 -10.62 9.11 -33.34
N LEU A 43 -10.34 7.82 -33.26
CA LEU A 43 -11.31 6.75 -33.08
C LEU A 43 -11.21 6.22 -31.65
N VAL A 44 -12.24 6.48 -30.84
CA VAL A 44 -12.29 6.07 -29.44
C VAL A 44 -12.80 4.64 -29.36
N THR A 45 -12.03 3.72 -28.79
CA THR A 45 -12.42 2.30 -28.70
C THR A 45 -13.53 2.07 -27.67
N PRO A 46 -14.36 1.02 -27.84
CA PRO A 46 -15.32 0.63 -26.81
C PRO A 46 -14.64 0.27 -25.50
N GLU A 47 -15.36 0.41 -24.39
CA GLU A 47 -14.86 0.04 -23.06
C GLU A 47 -14.32 -1.40 -23.03
N GLY A 48 -13.12 -1.58 -22.48
CA GLY A 48 -12.44 -2.87 -22.41
C GLY A 48 -11.85 -3.38 -23.73
N LYS A 49 -11.81 -2.57 -24.80
CA LYS A 49 -11.14 -2.91 -26.08
C LYS A 49 -9.86 -2.12 -26.28
N ALA A 50 -8.77 -2.83 -26.51
CA ALA A 50 -7.47 -2.22 -26.71
C ALA A 50 -7.38 -1.46 -28.04
N ALA A 51 -6.78 -0.27 -28.04
CA ALA A 51 -6.53 0.50 -29.27
C ALA A 51 -5.72 -0.31 -30.31
N ASP A 52 -4.78 -1.12 -29.83
CA ASP A 52 -3.89 -1.94 -30.65
C ASP A 52 -4.61 -3.02 -31.48
N ASP A 53 -5.80 -3.47 -31.05
CA ASP A 53 -6.60 -4.45 -31.80
C ASP A 53 -7.00 -3.92 -33.19
N TYR A 54 -7.06 -2.60 -33.37
CA TYR A 54 -7.47 -1.94 -34.61
C TYR A 54 -6.30 -1.59 -35.56
N LYS A 55 -5.06 -1.88 -35.18
CA LYS A 55 -3.86 -1.60 -36.00
C LYS A 55 -3.96 -2.13 -37.43
N ALA A 56 -4.50 -3.34 -37.58
CA ALA A 56 -4.68 -3.95 -38.91
C ALA A 56 -5.65 -3.14 -39.80
N CYS A 57 -6.65 -2.50 -39.20
CA CYS A 57 -7.66 -1.71 -39.89
C CYS A 57 -7.06 -0.44 -40.47
N ALA A 58 -6.26 0.32 -39.69
CA ALA A 58 -5.56 1.49 -40.21
C ALA A 58 -4.56 1.12 -41.32
N VAL A 59 -3.83 0.03 -41.17
CA VAL A 59 -2.89 -0.42 -42.21
C VAL A 59 -3.62 -0.71 -43.52
N ALA A 60 -4.72 -1.46 -43.46
CA ALA A 60 -5.52 -1.76 -44.64
C ALA A 60 -6.19 -0.52 -45.24
N PHE A 61 -6.62 0.43 -44.42
CA PHE A 61 -7.31 1.62 -44.92
C PHE A 61 -6.38 2.70 -45.48
N LEU A 62 -5.24 2.94 -44.83
CA LEU A 62 -4.34 4.03 -45.19
C LEU A 62 -3.27 3.61 -46.19
N TYR A 63 -2.76 2.37 -46.13
CA TYR A 63 -1.56 1.97 -46.88
C TYR A 63 -1.84 0.99 -48.02
N GLU A 64 -3.01 0.35 -48.05
CA GLU A 64 -3.34 -0.64 -49.09
C GLU A 64 -3.51 0.07 -50.45
N GLY A 65 -2.66 -0.27 -51.41
CA GLY A 65 -2.67 0.33 -52.76
C GLY A 65 -1.83 1.60 -52.92
N LEU A 66 -1.15 2.08 -51.87
CA LEU A 66 -0.18 3.17 -51.98
C LEU A 66 1.21 2.69 -52.38
N GLU A 67 1.88 3.45 -53.24
CA GLU A 67 3.31 3.29 -53.51
C GLU A 67 4.12 3.66 -52.26
N ARG A 68 5.32 3.07 -52.10
CA ARG A 68 6.14 3.25 -50.89
C ARG A 68 6.53 4.70 -50.64
N ASP A 69 6.68 5.49 -51.70
CA ASP A 69 7.08 6.89 -51.61
C ASP A 69 5.96 7.77 -51.00
N ASP A 70 4.70 7.34 -51.09
CA ASP A 70 3.54 8.04 -50.51
C ASP A 70 3.28 7.69 -49.04
N TRP A 71 4.02 6.73 -48.47
CA TRP A 71 3.82 6.31 -47.08
C TRP A 71 4.12 7.42 -46.09
N ASP A 72 4.93 8.40 -46.49
CA ASP A 72 5.24 9.56 -45.68
C ASP A 72 4.09 10.56 -45.54
N HIS A 73 3.04 10.44 -46.34
CA HIS A 73 1.86 11.30 -46.27
C HIS A 73 0.76 10.75 -45.37
N VAL A 74 0.86 9.49 -44.95
CA VAL A 74 -0.15 8.79 -44.13
C VAL A 74 0.42 8.30 -42.80
N GLY A 75 -0.42 8.21 -41.77
CA GLY A 75 0.03 7.82 -40.42
C GLY A 75 -1.04 7.21 -39.54
N PHE A 76 -0.63 6.41 -38.56
CA PHE A 76 -1.53 6.03 -37.47
C PHE A 76 -0.79 5.82 -36.15
N ALA A 77 -1.50 5.99 -35.04
CA ALA A 77 -1.03 5.69 -33.70
C ALA A 77 -2.14 5.02 -32.88
N CYS A 78 -1.74 4.25 -31.87
CA CYS A 78 -2.63 3.62 -30.91
C CYS A 78 -2.23 4.12 -29.51
N ILE A 79 -3.20 4.60 -28.75
CA ILE A 79 -2.99 5.14 -27.40
C ILE A 79 -3.84 4.36 -26.41
N ALA A 80 -3.18 3.72 -25.45
CA ALA A 80 -3.86 3.07 -24.34
C ALA A 80 -4.27 4.08 -23.27
N ALA A 81 -5.32 3.79 -22.50
CA ALA A 81 -5.77 4.68 -21.43
C ALA A 81 -4.71 4.83 -20.32
N THR A 82 -3.82 3.85 -20.18
CA THR A 82 -2.73 3.83 -19.21
C THR A 82 -1.44 4.50 -19.70
N ASP A 83 -1.38 4.97 -20.95
CA ASP A 83 -0.17 5.57 -21.49
C ASP A 83 0.15 6.92 -20.83
N LYS A 84 1.43 7.12 -20.51
CA LYS A 84 1.90 8.38 -19.92
C LYS A 84 1.74 9.54 -20.92
N PRO A 85 1.36 10.76 -20.46
CA PRO A 85 1.14 11.90 -21.36
C PRO A 85 2.31 12.24 -22.29
N GLN A 86 3.56 12.02 -21.85
CA GLN A 86 4.74 12.27 -22.69
C GLN A 86 4.83 11.27 -23.85
N ARG A 87 4.63 9.97 -23.58
CA ARG A 87 4.61 8.94 -24.62
C ARG A 87 3.54 9.22 -25.67
N VAL A 88 2.34 9.62 -25.22
CA VAL A 88 1.23 9.96 -26.11
C VAL A 88 1.60 11.09 -27.07
N LYS A 89 2.28 12.14 -26.57
CA LYS A 89 2.77 13.24 -27.41
C LYS A 89 3.81 12.74 -28.41
N ASP A 90 4.82 12.01 -27.94
CA ASP A 90 5.93 11.53 -28.78
C ASP A 90 5.41 10.63 -29.91
N GLU A 91 4.54 9.68 -29.58
CA GLU A 91 3.93 8.75 -30.52
C GLU A 91 3.02 9.46 -31.53
N PHE A 92 2.25 10.44 -31.09
CA PHE A 92 1.46 11.28 -31.99
C PHE A 92 2.33 12.08 -32.95
N TYR A 93 3.37 12.75 -32.45
CA TYR A 93 4.25 13.58 -33.29
C TYR A 93 5.03 12.79 -34.32
N GLU A 94 5.54 11.63 -33.95
CA GLU A 94 6.32 10.76 -34.83
C GLU A 94 5.45 10.16 -35.94
N LYS A 95 4.24 9.71 -35.58
CA LYS A 95 3.43 8.89 -36.50
C LYS A 95 2.31 9.65 -37.20
N CYS A 96 1.74 10.69 -36.58
CA CYS A 96 0.53 11.37 -37.07
C CYS A 96 0.74 12.86 -37.34
N GLY A 97 1.41 13.59 -36.45
CA GLY A 97 1.37 15.06 -36.40
C GLY A 97 1.90 15.82 -37.61
N LYS A 98 2.69 15.16 -38.48
CA LYS A 98 3.19 15.74 -39.74
C LYS A 98 2.58 15.14 -41.00
N ARG A 99 1.67 14.17 -40.85
CA ARG A 99 1.08 13.43 -41.97
C ARG A 99 -0.14 14.20 -42.49
N GLN A 100 -0.37 14.15 -43.81
CA GLN A 100 -1.55 14.78 -44.41
C GLN A 100 -2.83 14.04 -44.04
N ARG A 101 -2.74 12.72 -43.81
CA ARG A 101 -3.85 11.86 -43.40
C ARG A 101 -3.42 10.97 -42.25
N ALA A 102 -4.09 11.05 -41.10
CA ALA A 102 -3.76 10.18 -39.98
C ALA A 102 -4.99 9.67 -39.20
N ILE A 103 -4.82 8.49 -38.60
CA ILE A 103 -5.82 7.87 -37.72
C ILE A 103 -5.20 7.61 -36.35
N LEU A 104 -5.85 8.10 -35.32
CA LEU A 104 -5.47 7.86 -33.93
C LEU A 104 -6.49 6.95 -33.27
N PHE A 105 -6.14 5.71 -32.94
CA PHE A 105 -6.96 4.88 -32.07
C PHE A 105 -6.66 5.22 -30.61
N THR A 106 -7.69 5.43 -29.79
CA THR A 106 -7.48 5.73 -28.38
C THR A 106 -8.54 5.07 -27.49
N GLU A 107 -8.10 4.61 -26.32
CA GLU A 107 -9.01 4.07 -25.29
C GLU A 107 -9.60 5.17 -24.40
N THR A 108 -9.18 6.43 -24.56
CA THR A 108 -9.63 7.55 -23.72
C THR A 108 -9.76 8.84 -24.52
N ARG A 109 -10.79 9.64 -24.18
CA ARG A 109 -10.94 11.00 -24.71
C ARG A 109 -10.01 12.01 -24.01
N SER A 110 -9.42 11.63 -22.87
CA SER A 110 -8.54 12.50 -22.09
C SER A 110 -7.12 12.53 -22.65
N LEU A 111 -6.97 13.09 -23.85
CA LEU A 111 -5.68 13.23 -24.52
C LEU A 111 -4.97 14.53 -24.09
N PRO A 112 -3.62 14.61 -24.18
CA PRO A 112 -2.90 15.85 -23.96
C PRO A 112 -3.48 17.00 -24.84
N PRO A 113 -3.55 18.25 -24.33
CA PRO A 113 -4.18 19.35 -25.06
C PRO A 113 -3.63 19.55 -26.48
N ILE A 114 -2.33 19.35 -26.64
CA ILE A 114 -1.65 19.51 -27.94
C ILE A 114 -2.08 18.47 -28.99
N VAL A 115 -2.41 17.25 -28.55
CA VAL A 115 -2.93 16.20 -29.42
C VAL A 115 -4.39 16.46 -29.73
N THR A 116 -5.17 16.86 -28.72
CA THR A 116 -6.60 17.18 -28.85
C THR A 116 -6.85 18.30 -29.86
N VAL A 117 -6.04 19.37 -29.85
CA VAL A 117 -6.15 20.49 -30.80
C VAL A 117 -5.78 20.10 -32.23
N ALA A 118 -4.93 19.08 -32.40
CA ALA A 118 -4.49 18.62 -33.72
C ALA A 118 -5.46 17.61 -34.38
N ILE A 119 -6.46 17.12 -33.64
CA ILE A 119 -7.47 16.18 -34.14
C ILE A 119 -8.63 16.96 -34.74
N ASP A 120 -8.97 16.67 -35.99
CA ASP A 120 -10.09 17.31 -36.70
C ASP A 120 -11.45 16.76 -36.24
N THR A 121 -11.52 15.47 -35.89
CA THR A 121 -12.78 14.82 -35.52
C THR A 121 -12.55 13.64 -34.58
N PHE A 122 -13.40 13.53 -33.56
CA PHE A 122 -13.51 12.36 -32.68
C PHE A 122 -14.73 11.53 -33.06
N ILE A 123 -14.56 10.22 -33.18
CA ILE A 123 -15.63 9.27 -33.48
C ILE A 123 -15.54 8.11 -32.48
N ASP A 124 -16.66 7.74 -31.86
CA ASP A 124 -16.70 6.56 -31.01
C ASP A 124 -16.90 5.31 -31.86
N LEU A 125 -16.03 4.32 -31.69
CA LEU A 125 -16.21 3.02 -32.30
C LEU A 125 -17.32 2.28 -31.56
N GLU A 126 -18.36 1.88 -32.29
CA GLU A 126 -19.38 1.02 -31.72
C GLU A 126 -18.87 -0.41 -31.51
N PRO A 127 -19.40 -1.14 -30.50
CA PRO A 127 -19.16 -2.57 -30.36
C PRO A 127 -19.57 -3.37 -31.60
N ILE A 128 -19.00 -4.57 -31.73
CA ILE A 128 -19.36 -5.53 -32.79
C ILE A 128 -20.83 -5.91 -32.63
N ASN A 129 -21.63 -5.67 -33.67
CA ASN A 129 -23.05 -6.04 -33.69
C ASN A 129 -23.30 -7.37 -34.43
N GLU A 130 -24.57 -7.79 -34.52
CA GLU A 130 -24.94 -9.06 -35.15
C GLU A 130 -24.53 -9.13 -36.63
N ASN A 131 -24.63 -8.01 -37.35
CA ASN A 131 -24.30 -7.94 -38.78
C ASN A 131 -22.79 -8.06 -38.99
N ASP A 132 -21.98 -7.36 -38.20
CA ASP A 132 -20.52 -7.40 -38.24
C ASP A 132 -20.02 -8.85 -38.03
N LEU A 133 -20.55 -9.53 -37.01
CA LEU A 133 -20.16 -10.91 -36.69
C LEU A 133 -20.59 -11.89 -37.79
N ARG A 134 -21.82 -11.75 -38.31
CA ARG A 134 -22.36 -12.60 -39.38
C ARG A 134 -21.54 -12.45 -40.67
N GLU A 135 -21.19 -11.23 -41.05
CA GLU A 135 -20.34 -10.95 -42.22
C GLU A 135 -18.93 -11.49 -42.02
N ALA A 136 -18.33 -11.27 -40.85
CA ALA A 136 -17.00 -11.80 -40.53
C ALA A 136 -16.96 -13.34 -40.60
N CYS A 137 -17.97 -14.02 -40.08
CA CYS A 137 -18.06 -15.48 -40.14
C CYS A 137 -18.31 -15.99 -41.57
N ALA A 138 -19.17 -15.30 -42.34
CA ALA A 138 -19.44 -15.64 -43.72
C ALA A 138 -18.19 -15.46 -44.59
N GLN A 139 -17.39 -14.42 -44.34
CA GLN A 139 -16.21 -14.13 -45.14
C GLN A 139 -15.02 -15.03 -44.80
N VAL A 140 -14.67 -15.11 -43.51
CA VAL A 140 -13.44 -15.79 -43.03
C VAL A 140 -13.62 -17.29 -42.86
N LEU A 141 -14.78 -17.74 -42.37
CA LEU A 141 -15.03 -19.15 -42.05
C LEU A 141 -15.97 -19.84 -43.04
N LYS A 142 -16.56 -19.09 -43.99
CA LYS A 142 -17.65 -19.57 -44.87
C LYS A 142 -18.83 -20.14 -44.07
N LEU A 143 -19.04 -19.61 -42.87
CA LEU A 143 -20.05 -20.05 -41.91
C LEU A 143 -21.24 -19.10 -41.95
N ARG A 144 -22.41 -19.61 -42.32
CA ARG A 144 -23.68 -18.86 -42.29
C ARG A 144 -24.37 -19.04 -40.95
N MET A 145 -24.97 -17.96 -40.44
CA MET A 145 -25.74 -17.96 -39.21
C MET A 145 -26.93 -17.00 -39.30
N SER A 146 -27.95 -17.22 -38.49
CA SER A 146 -29.09 -16.30 -38.35
C SER A 146 -28.80 -15.19 -37.33
N ASP A 147 -29.55 -14.09 -37.38
CA ASP A 147 -29.41 -12.98 -36.44
C ASP A 147 -29.60 -13.43 -34.98
N LYS A 148 -30.52 -14.39 -34.75
CA LYS A 148 -30.72 -15.00 -33.44
C LYS A 148 -29.46 -15.72 -32.94
N GLN A 149 -28.75 -16.41 -33.83
CA GLN A 149 -27.49 -17.10 -33.48
C GLN A 149 -26.36 -16.09 -33.25
N ALA A 150 -26.25 -15.04 -34.07
CA ALA A 150 -25.26 -13.98 -33.89
C ALA A 150 -25.45 -13.28 -32.54
N ARG A 151 -26.68 -12.91 -32.19
CA ARG A 151 -27.03 -12.32 -30.88
C ARG A 151 -26.68 -13.25 -29.72
N GLN A 152 -26.96 -14.54 -29.85
CA GLN A 152 -26.58 -15.54 -28.83
C GLN A 152 -25.06 -15.69 -28.70
N LEU A 153 -24.31 -15.59 -29.79
CA LEU A 153 -22.85 -15.65 -29.73
C LEU A 153 -22.27 -14.40 -29.04
N LEU A 154 -22.80 -13.21 -29.35
CA LEU A 154 -22.38 -11.94 -28.75
C LEU A 154 -22.69 -11.84 -27.24
N SER A 155 -23.60 -12.66 -26.71
CA SER A 155 -23.84 -12.70 -25.25
C SER A 155 -22.76 -13.47 -24.47
N PHE A 156 -21.84 -14.15 -25.14
CA PHE A 156 -20.71 -14.82 -24.48
C PHE A 156 -19.46 -13.92 -24.45
N PRO A 157 -18.53 -14.13 -23.50
CA PRO A 157 -17.26 -13.42 -23.47
C PRO A 157 -16.53 -13.49 -24.84
N PRO A 158 -16.01 -12.37 -25.37
CA PRO A 158 -15.46 -12.30 -26.73
C PRO A 158 -14.38 -13.34 -27.02
N ASP A 159 -13.47 -13.60 -26.07
CA ASP A 159 -12.36 -14.53 -26.27
C ASP A 159 -12.87 -15.98 -26.42
N LEU A 160 -13.84 -16.38 -25.60
CA LEU A 160 -14.50 -17.67 -25.72
C LEU A 160 -15.31 -17.76 -27.01
N MET A 161 -16.07 -16.72 -27.34
CA MET A 161 -16.86 -16.65 -28.57
C MET A 161 -15.99 -16.84 -29.81
N PHE A 162 -14.91 -16.07 -29.95
CA PHE A 162 -14.00 -16.18 -31.09
C PHE A 162 -13.27 -17.54 -31.11
N ALA A 163 -12.90 -18.11 -29.96
CA ALA A 163 -12.30 -19.44 -29.88
C ALA A 163 -13.26 -20.59 -30.27
N ALA A 164 -14.56 -20.40 -30.01
CA ALA A 164 -15.61 -21.34 -30.37
C ALA A 164 -15.97 -21.29 -31.87
N LEU A 165 -15.66 -20.20 -32.57
CA LEU A 165 -15.86 -20.06 -34.02
C LEU A 165 -14.70 -20.70 -34.78
N ARG A 166 -14.97 -21.79 -35.52
CA ARG A 166 -13.95 -22.57 -36.24
C ARG A 166 -14.36 -22.85 -37.68
N ARG A 167 -13.38 -23.03 -38.56
CA ARG A 167 -13.60 -23.52 -39.93
C ARG A 167 -14.30 -24.89 -39.88
N ASN A 168 -15.17 -25.16 -40.85
CA ASN A 168 -15.94 -26.39 -40.96
C ASN A 168 -16.84 -26.69 -39.73
N SER A 169 -17.27 -25.66 -39.00
CA SER A 169 -18.22 -25.78 -37.90
C SER A 169 -19.53 -25.03 -38.21
N THR A 170 -20.52 -25.15 -37.33
CA THR A 170 -21.79 -24.42 -37.43
C THR A 170 -21.95 -23.50 -36.23
N ALA A 171 -22.73 -22.41 -36.38
CA ALA A 171 -23.03 -21.53 -35.27
C ALA A 171 -23.71 -22.27 -34.10
N ALA A 172 -24.58 -23.25 -34.41
CA ALA A 172 -25.21 -24.09 -33.40
C ALA A 172 -24.19 -24.90 -32.58
N ASN A 173 -23.19 -25.49 -33.23
CA ASN A 173 -22.13 -26.23 -32.54
C ASN A 173 -21.21 -25.31 -31.72
N ALA A 174 -20.94 -24.09 -32.21
CA ALA A 174 -20.19 -23.09 -31.44
C ALA A 174 -20.95 -22.70 -30.16
N ILE A 175 -22.25 -22.41 -30.26
CA ILE A 175 -23.11 -22.07 -29.12
C ILE A 175 -23.20 -23.25 -28.15
N PHE A 176 -23.34 -24.49 -28.64
CA PHE A 176 -23.36 -25.68 -27.81
C PHE A 176 -22.07 -25.82 -26.98
N ARG A 177 -20.90 -25.63 -27.61
CA ARG A 177 -19.61 -25.65 -26.90
C ARG A 177 -19.53 -24.56 -25.83
N LEU A 178 -19.94 -23.33 -26.16
CA LEU A 178 -19.93 -22.21 -25.21
C LEU A 178 -20.81 -22.47 -23.99
N ARG A 179 -21.97 -23.12 -24.17
CA ARG A 179 -22.86 -23.51 -23.06
C ARG A 179 -22.32 -24.66 -22.22
N SER A 180 -21.51 -25.53 -22.82
CA SER A 180 -20.89 -26.66 -22.11
C SER A 180 -19.66 -26.26 -21.29
N VAL A 181 -19.13 -25.05 -21.49
CA VAL A 181 -18.09 -24.49 -20.63
C VAL A 181 -18.77 -24.10 -19.31
N PRO A 182 -18.44 -24.75 -18.17
CA PRO A 182 -18.90 -24.27 -16.88
C PRO A 182 -18.48 -22.81 -16.75
N PRO A 183 -19.29 -21.92 -16.13
CA PRO A 183 -18.88 -20.55 -15.95
C PRO A 183 -17.48 -20.57 -15.36
N SER A 184 -16.49 -20.15 -16.14
CA SER A 184 -15.22 -19.79 -15.56
C SER A 184 -15.62 -18.68 -14.62
N ASN A 185 -15.54 -18.93 -13.30
CA ASN A 185 -15.34 -17.82 -12.40
C ASN A 185 -14.24 -17.03 -13.09
N PRO A 186 -14.49 -15.77 -13.52
CA PRO A 186 -13.35 -14.92 -13.87
C PRO A 186 -12.40 -15.13 -12.71
N GLU A 187 -11.14 -15.54 -12.96
CA GLU A 187 -10.14 -15.74 -11.90
C GLU A 187 -10.39 -14.61 -10.93
N ALA A 188 -11.00 -14.93 -9.77
CA ALA A 188 -11.60 -13.89 -8.96
C ALA A 188 -10.42 -13.02 -8.66
N ALA A 189 -10.42 -11.79 -9.20
CA ALA A 189 -9.31 -10.88 -9.03
C ALA A 189 -9.00 -10.96 -7.54
N PRO A 190 -7.73 -11.22 -7.15
CA PRO A 190 -7.39 -11.42 -5.75
C PRO A 190 -8.15 -10.37 -4.96
N ILE A 191 -8.99 -10.79 -4.01
CA ILE A 191 -9.87 -9.86 -3.29
C ILE A 191 -8.98 -8.69 -2.86
N GLU A 192 -9.20 -7.51 -3.45
CA GLU A 192 -8.40 -6.35 -3.12
C GLU A 192 -8.74 -6.00 -1.68
N GLU A 193 -7.89 -6.46 -0.74
CA GLU A 193 -7.97 -6.07 0.65
C GLU A 193 -7.70 -4.57 0.70
N GLN A 194 -8.79 -3.80 0.82
CA GLN A 194 -8.71 -2.38 1.13
C GLN A 194 -7.96 -2.23 2.45
N ALA A 195 -6.97 -1.34 2.47
CA ALA A 195 -6.25 -1.06 3.69
C ALA A 195 -7.24 -0.54 4.75
N PRO A 196 -7.13 -0.97 6.01
CA PRO A 196 -7.98 -0.46 7.07
C PRO A 196 -7.77 1.04 7.23
N ARG A 197 -8.82 1.76 7.63
CA ARG A 197 -8.70 3.17 7.97
C ARG A 197 -8.10 3.33 9.37
N LEU A 198 -7.54 4.51 9.64
CA LEU A 198 -6.87 4.82 10.90
C LEU A 198 -7.87 4.85 12.07
N GLU A 199 -9.13 5.22 11.82
CA GLU A 199 -10.21 5.17 12.82
C GLU A 199 -10.40 3.77 13.40
N ASP A 200 -10.20 2.74 12.59
CA ASP A 200 -10.42 1.34 12.96
C ASP A 200 -9.18 0.69 13.60
N LEU A 201 -8.04 1.38 13.60
CA LEU A 201 -6.81 0.88 14.17
C LEU A 201 -6.69 1.13 15.69
N HIS A 202 -6.14 0.17 16.42
CA HIS A 202 -5.95 0.21 17.88
C HIS A 202 -4.47 0.24 18.28
N GLY A 203 -4.15 0.71 19.48
CA GLY A 203 -2.77 0.73 20.01
C GLY A 203 -1.84 1.84 19.53
N TYR A 204 -2.33 2.83 18.77
CA TYR A 204 -1.50 3.90 18.19
C TYR A 204 -1.45 5.21 19.00
N GLY A 205 -2.29 5.36 20.05
CA GLY A 205 -2.25 6.49 20.99
C GLY A 205 -2.12 7.86 20.31
N ALA A 206 -1.11 8.64 20.71
CA ALA A 206 -0.82 9.96 20.16
C ALA A 206 -0.63 9.98 18.63
N ALA A 207 -0.14 8.89 18.02
CA ALA A 207 -0.01 8.81 16.56
C ALA A 207 -1.39 8.83 15.89
N LYS A 208 -2.38 8.12 16.46
CA LYS A 208 -3.76 8.13 15.96
C LYS A 208 -4.38 9.52 16.07
N GLU A 209 -4.21 10.18 17.22
CA GLU A 209 -4.70 11.54 17.43
C GLU A 209 -4.12 12.52 16.40
N TRP A 210 -2.80 12.48 16.21
CA TRP A 210 -2.12 13.30 15.22
C TRP A 210 -2.62 13.02 13.79
N GLY A 211 -2.75 11.74 13.42
CA GLY A 211 -3.20 11.36 12.08
C GLY A 211 -4.65 11.78 11.78
N LEU A 212 -5.55 11.64 12.76
CA LEU A 212 -6.94 12.11 12.61
C LEU A 212 -7.04 13.64 12.54
N GLN A 213 -6.15 14.36 13.23
CA GLN A 213 -6.06 15.82 13.09
C GLN A 213 -5.53 16.21 11.70
N LEU A 214 -4.47 15.54 11.22
CA LEU A 214 -3.95 15.75 9.87
C LEU A 214 -5.03 15.54 8.80
N ALA A 215 -5.86 14.50 8.93
CA ALA A 215 -6.96 14.27 7.98
C ALA A 215 -7.94 15.45 7.90
N LYS A 216 -8.24 16.09 9.04
CA LYS A 216 -9.06 17.31 9.08
C LYS A 216 -8.33 18.50 8.45
N ASP A 217 -7.04 18.66 8.73
CA ASP A 217 -6.23 19.76 8.23
C ASP A 217 -6.05 19.68 6.71
N LEU A 218 -5.80 18.50 6.16
CA LEU A 218 -5.75 18.27 4.72
C LEU A 218 -7.09 18.57 4.04
N LYS A 219 -8.21 18.20 4.66
CA LYS A 219 -9.55 18.57 4.16
C LYS A 219 -9.77 20.09 4.21
N ALA A 220 -9.32 20.76 5.27
CA ALA A 220 -9.43 22.21 5.40
C ALA A 220 -8.57 22.94 4.34
N TRP A 221 -7.33 22.49 4.16
CA TRP A 221 -6.40 23.00 3.14
C TRP A 221 -6.96 22.81 1.72
N ARG A 222 -7.45 21.61 1.37
CA ARG A 222 -8.10 21.34 0.07
C ARG A 222 -9.30 22.24 -0.20
N SER A 223 -10.02 22.65 0.85
CA SER A 223 -11.14 23.59 0.75
C SER A 223 -10.75 25.08 0.81
N GLY A 224 -9.46 25.40 0.85
CA GLY A 224 -8.95 26.78 0.92
C GLY A 224 -9.12 27.47 2.28
N ARG A 225 -9.52 26.73 3.33
CA ARG A 225 -9.74 27.28 4.69
C ARG A 225 -8.50 27.29 5.57
N LEU A 226 -7.44 26.61 5.16
CA LEU A 226 -6.18 26.48 5.90
C LEU A 226 -5.01 26.66 4.93
N LYS A 227 -3.97 27.38 5.33
CA LYS A 227 -2.75 27.49 4.51
C LYS A 227 -1.90 26.24 4.67
N TRP A 228 -1.15 25.87 3.64
CA TRP A 228 -0.22 24.74 3.75
C TRP A 228 0.83 24.95 4.85
N SER A 229 1.18 26.21 5.13
CA SER A 229 2.09 26.56 6.21
C SER A 229 1.62 26.13 7.61
N GLU A 230 0.32 25.95 7.78
CA GLU A 230 -0.36 25.63 9.04
C GLU A 230 -0.65 24.12 9.17
N VAL A 231 -0.40 23.33 8.12
CA VAL A 231 -0.52 21.87 8.16
C VAL A 231 0.76 21.28 8.75
N ASP A 232 0.60 20.30 9.63
CA ASP A 232 1.71 19.50 10.16
C ASP A 232 2.16 18.48 9.10
N ARG A 233 3.41 18.58 8.64
CA ARG A 233 3.86 17.95 7.38
C ARG A 233 4.89 16.84 7.57
N GLY A 234 5.33 16.63 8.81
CA GLY A 234 6.53 15.86 9.11
C GLY A 234 6.38 15.04 10.38
N LEU A 235 6.40 13.71 10.25
CA LEU A 235 6.30 12.81 11.38
C LEU A 235 7.44 11.79 11.38
N LEU A 236 8.16 11.66 12.49
CA LEU A 236 8.97 10.50 12.83
C LEU A 236 8.18 9.56 13.73
N LEU A 237 7.93 8.35 13.26
CA LEU A 237 7.40 7.23 14.02
C LEU A 237 8.55 6.35 14.53
N ALA A 238 8.77 6.37 15.84
CA ALA A 238 9.72 5.50 16.50
C ALA A 238 9.00 4.36 17.23
N GLY A 239 9.63 3.21 17.39
CA GLY A 239 9.07 2.12 18.18
C GLY A 239 9.71 0.77 17.86
N PRO A 240 9.51 -0.26 18.69
CA PRO A 240 10.02 -1.60 18.42
C PRO A 240 9.58 -2.15 17.04
N PRO A 241 10.27 -3.16 16.50
CA PRO A 241 9.80 -3.85 15.29
C PRO A 241 8.42 -4.48 15.53
N GLY A 242 7.59 -4.52 14.50
CA GLY A 242 6.29 -5.20 14.55
C GLY A 242 5.13 -4.44 15.23
N VAL A 243 5.34 -3.20 15.67
CA VAL A 243 4.25 -2.37 16.26
C VAL A 243 3.35 -1.67 15.23
N GLY A 244 3.53 -1.94 13.93
CA GLY A 244 2.63 -1.44 12.88
C GLY A 244 2.92 -0.05 12.34
N LYS A 245 4.16 0.49 12.48
CA LYS A 245 4.56 1.80 11.92
C LYS A 245 4.19 1.97 10.43
N THR A 246 4.48 0.96 9.61
CA THR A 246 4.17 0.94 8.17
C THR A 246 2.65 0.84 7.92
N ILE A 247 1.93 0.06 8.74
CA ILE A 247 0.47 -0.11 8.66
C ILE A 247 -0.22 1.22 8.99
N PHE A 248 0.23 1.92 10.03
CA PHE A 248 -0.25 3.25 10.41
C PHE A 248 -0.17 4.24 9.25
N ALA A 249 1.00 4.36 8.60
CA ALA A 249 1.18 5.32 7.52
C ALA A 249 0.26 5.05 6.31
N ARG A 250 0.07 3.77 5.98
CA ARG A 250 -0.86 3.34 4.92
C ARG A 250 -2.32 3.64 5.29
N ALA A 251 -2.73 3.30 6.52
CA ALA A 251 -4.08 3.56 7.01
C ALA A 251 -4.40 5.05 7.11
N LEU A 252 -3.41 5.87 7.49
CA LEU A 252 -3.52 7.32 7.49
C LEU A 252 -3.75 7.87 6.08
N ALA A 253 -3.05 7.35 5.06
CA ALA A 253 -3.28 7.77 3.67
C ALA A 253 -4.69 7.43 3.19
N GLU A 254 -5.21 6.25 3.54
CA GLU A 254 -6.58 5.85 3.25
C GLU A 254 -7.60 6.78 3.95
N THR A 255 -7.36 7.08 5.23
CA THR A 255 -8.20 7.97 6.04
C THR A 255 -8.26 9.39 5.46
N CYS A 256 -7.12 9.90 5.00
CA CYS A 256 -7.00 11.21 4.37
C CYS A 256 -7.54 11.24 2.93
N GLY A 257 -7.75 10.07 2.30
CA GLY A 257 -8.06 9.95 0.87
C GLY A 257 -6.99 10.63 0.02
N VAL A 258 -5.71 10.30 0.27
CA VAL A 258 -4.53 10.85 -0.42
C VAL A 258 -3.73 9.72 -1.06
N ASN A 259 -2.89 10.07 -2.04
CA ASN A 259 -1.97 9.08 -2.61
C ASN A 259 -0.93 8.63 -1.58
N PHE A 260 -0.55 7.36 -1.61
CA PHE A 260 0.46 6.79 -0.72
C PHE A 260 1.69 6.35 -1.51
N VAL A 261 2.87 6.80 -1.09
CA VAL A 261 4.17 6.37 -1.63
C VAL A 261 4.96 5.74 -0.49
N ALA A 262 5.26 4.45 -0.58
CA ALA A 262 6.07 3.76 0.40
C ALA A 262 7.45 3.47 -0.17
N THR A 263 8.49 3.86 0.56
CA THR A 263 9.88 3.60 0.19
C THR A 263 10.73 3.31 1.43
N SER A 264 11.97 2.86 1.25
CA SER A 264 12.92 2.65 2.33
C SER A 264 14.34 2.96 1.87
N VAL A 265 15.23 3.22 2.82
CA VAL A 265 16.64 3.47 2.53
C VAL A 265 17.27 2.25 1.84
N GLY A 266 16.90 1.03 2.28
CA GLY A 266 17.33 -0.22 1.65
C GLY A 266 16.87 -0.36 0.19
N GLN A 267 15.66 0.11 -0.14
CA GLN A 267 15.18 0.11 -1.53
C GLN A 267 15.98 1.05 -2.44
N TRP A 268 16.39 2.22 -1.94
CA TRP A 268 17.25 3.13 -2.70
C TRP A 268 18.65 2.55 -2.88
N GLN A 269 19.22 1.96 -1.83
CA GLN A 269 20.53 1.28 -1.89
C GLN A 269 20.53 0.12 -2.89
N ALA A 270 19.44 -0.65 -2.97
CA ALA A 270 19.33 -1.77 -3.90
C ALA A 270 19.37 -1.36 -5.40
N LYS A 271 19.23 -0.06 -5.72
CA LYS A 271 19.29 0.44 -7.10
C LYS A 271 20.70 0.56 -7.67
N GLY A 272 21.74 0.54 -6.83
CA GLY A 272 23.12 0.60 -7.30
C GLY A 272 24.03 1.38 -6.37
N HIS A 273 25.03 2.06 -6.95
CA HIS A 273 26.01 2.83 -6.20
C HIS A 273 25.44 4.20 -5.76
N LEU A 274 26.26 5.06 -5.13
CA LEU A 274 25.81 6.33 -4.55
C LEU A 274 24.90 7.15 -5.48
N GLY A 275 25.33 7.31 -6.74
CA GLY A 275 24.59 8.08 -7.73
C GLY A 275 23.20 7.51 -8.01
N ASP A 276 23.05 6.19 -8.05
CA ASP A 276 21.77 5.53 -8.32
C ASP A 276 20.83 5.61 -7.11
N LEU A 277 21.37 5.47 -5.90
CA LEU A 277 20.64 5.70 -4.65
C LEU A 277 20.09 7.13 -4.61
N LEU A 278 20.94 8.13 -4.86
CA LEU A 278 20.55 9.55 -4.83
C LEU A 278 19.48 9.86 -5.89
N LYS A 279 19.62 9.29 -7.10
CA LYS A 279 18.62 9.41 -8.17
C LYS A 279 17.29 8.77 -7.77
N ALA A 280 17.33 7.56 -7.20
CA ALA A 280 16.14 6.83 -6.77
C ALA A 280 15.38 7.59 -5.68
N MET A 281 16.08 8.07 -4.65
CA MET A 281 15.49 8.89 -3.60
C MET A 281 14.83 10.15 -4.17
N ARG A 282 15.53 10.91 -5.02
CA ARG A 282 14.98 12.12 -5.65
C ARG A 282 13.75 11.81 -6.52
N ALA A 283 13.77 10.69 -7.24
CA ALA A 283 12.66 10.26 -8.08
C ALA A 283 11.41 9.88 -7.26
N GLU A 284 11.57 9.20 -6.12
CA GLU A 284 10.44 8.86 -5.24
C GLU A 284 9.80 10.11 -4.61
N PHE A 285 10.63 11.07 -4.16
CA PHE A 285 10.10 12.36 -3.70
C PHE A 285 9.40 13.15 -4.81
N ALA A 286 9.97 13.19 -6.02
CA ALA A 286 9.32 13.84 -7.16
C ALA A 286 7.98 13.17 -7.51
N SER A 287 7.94 11.84 -7.56
CA SER A 287 6.72 11.05 -7.77
C SER A 287 5.66 11.33 -6.71
N ALA A 288 6.06 11.49 -5.43
CA ALA A 288 5.14 11.85 -4.36
C ALA A 288 4.58 13.27 -4.53
N VAL A 289 5.42 14.24 -4.92
CA VAL A 289 4.98 15.62 -5.23
C VAL A 289 4.03 15.65 -6.44
N ASP A 290 4.32 14.92 -7.51
CA ASP A 290 3.45 14.85 -8.70
C ASP A 290 2.08 14.24 -8.38
N LYS A 291 2.02 13.38 -7.36
CA LYS A 291 0.80 12.77 -6.83
C LYS A 291 0.17 13.59 -5.69
N ALA A 292 0.65 14.79 -5.41
CA ALA A 292 0.07 15.61 -4.35
C ALA A 292 -1.43 15.86 -4.61
N PRO A 293 -2.29 15.76 -3.59
CA PRO A 293 -1.96 15.51 -2.19
C PRO A 293 -1.60 14.05 -1.88
N SER A 294 -0.49 13.86 -1.16
CA SER A 294 0.10 12.55 -0.92
C SER A 294 0.83 12.45 0.43
N ILE A 295 0.99 11.21 0.90
CA ILE A 295 1.85 10.85 2.03
C ILE A 295 2.99 9.97 1.49
N ILE A 296 4.23 10.34 1.80
CA ILE A 296 5.41 9.49 1.58
C ILE A 296 5.88 8.90 2.90
N LEU A 297 6.01 7.57 2.95
CA LEU A 297 6.63 6.83 4.04
C LEU A 297 8.07 6.48 3.66
N ILE A 298 9.02 6.80 4.53
CA ILE A 298 10.41 6.35 4.47
C ILE A 298 10.64 5.38 5.63
N ASP A 299 10.57 4.09 5.34
CA ASP A 299 10.79 3.03 6.33
C ASP A 299 12.28 2.79 6.56
N GLU A 300 12.60 2.22 7.72
CA GLU A 300 13.97 1.90 8.16
C GLU A 300 14.92 3.12 8.08
N LEU A 301 14.43 4.29 8.49
CA LEU A 301 15.16 5.56 8.38
C LEU A 301 16.49 5.54 9.16
N ASP A 302 16.60 4.70 10.19
CA ASP A 302 17.85 4.48 10.95
C ASP A 302 19.01 3.98 10.10
N SER A 303 18.73 3.39 8.94
CA SER A 303 19.76 2.96 7.98
C SER A 303 20.53 4.14 7.37
N ILE A 304 20.00 5.35 7.40
CA ILE A 304 20.69 6.54 6.90
C ILE A 304 21.79 7.04 7.85
N GLY A 305 21.61 6.78 9.15
CA GLY A 305 22.54 7.12 10.23
C GLY A 305 22.65 8.61 10.59
N ASP A 306 23.66 8.91 11.40
CA ASP A 306 24.02 10.24 11.90
C ASP A 306 25.38 10.65 11.34
N ARG A 307 25.41 11.77 10.61
CA ARG A 307 26.63 12.23 9.93
C ARG A 307 27.78 12.55 10.85
N SER A 308 27.50 12.86 12.13
CA SER A 308 28.53 13.14 13.13
C SER A 308 29.24 11.88 13.64
N ARG A 309 28.66 10.70 13.41
CA ARG A 309 29.19 9.42 13.87
C ARG A 309 29.92 8.63 12.78
N PHE A 310 29.92 9.13 11.54
CA PHE A 310 30.62 8.46 10.44
C PHE A 310 32.13 8.72 10.48
N SER A 311 32.90 7.65 10.37
CA SER A 311 34.37 7.67 10.31
C SER A 311 34.89 6.67 9.27
N GLY A 312 36.05 6.94 8.68
CA GLY A 312 36.69 6.05 7.70
C GLY A 312 36.35 6.37 6.24
N GLU A 313 36.76 5.49 5.33
CA GLU A 313 36.73 5.73 3.87
C GLU A 313 35.33 5.93 3.28
N TYR A 314 34.27 5.40 3.94
CA TYR A 314 32.88 5.53 3.49
C TYR A 314 32.11 6.70 4.14
N ALA A 315 32.75 7.50 4.99
CA ALA A 315 32.07 8.59 5.68
C ALA A 315 31.53 9.65 4.70
N SER A 316 32.30 9.97 3.65
CA SER A 316 31.88 10.93 2.62
C SER A 316 30.64 10.48 1.85
N TYR A 317 30.51 9.17 1.59
CA TYR A 317 29.34 8.56 0.96
C TYR A 317 28.09 8.79 1.83
N SER A 318 28.15 8.39 3.10
CA SER A 318 26.99 8.45 4.00
C SER A 318 26.58 9.90 4.31
N ILE A 319 27.54 10.81 4.44
CA ILE A 319 27.28 12.26 4.58
C ILE A 319 26.51 12.80 3.36
N GLN A 320 26.88 12.39 2.14
CA GLN A 320 26.18 12.82 0.92
C GLN A 320 24.73 12.32 0.88
N VAL A 321 24.48 11.08 1.32
CA VAL A 321 23.11 10.54 1.41
C VAL A 321 22.27 11.33 2.40
N VAL A 322 22.79 11.60 3.61
CA VAL A 322 22.10 12.43 4.61
C VAL A 322 21.81 13.83 4.05
N ASN A 323 22.80 14.50 3.47
CA ASN A 323 22.61 15.85 2.92
C ASN A 323 21.58 15.88 1.79
N ALA A 324 21.57 14.86 0.93
CA ALA A 324 20.58 14.77 -0.12
C ALA A 324 19.17 14.47 0.42
N LEU A 325 19.03 13.70 1.51
CA LEU A 325 17.75 13.57 2.19
C LEU A 325 17.32 14.90 2.81
N LEU A 326 18.24 15.65 3.43
CA LEU A 326 17.94 16.99 3.97
C LEU A 326 17.45 17.94 2.87
N GLU A 327 18.12 17.97 1.72
CA GLU A 327 17.65 18.71 0.54
C GLU A 327 16.27 18.22 0.09
N ALA A 328 16.08 16.89 0.09
CA ALA A 328 14.81 16.26 -0.19
C ALA A 328 13.77 16.41 0.92
N LEU A 329 14.05 16.98 2.09
CA LEU A 329 13.08 17.32 3.14
C LEU A 329 12.81 18.83 3.19
N ASP A 330 13.83 19.66 2.99
CA ASP A 330 13.76 21.12 3.00
C ASP A 330 12.98 21.68 1.79
N GLY A 331 13.11 21.04 0.62
CA GLY A 331 12.38 21.42 -0.58
C GLY A 331 12.71 22.83 -1.08
N SER A 332 13.65 22.95 -2.02
CA SER A 332 13.89 24.19 -2.78
C SER A 332 12.73 24.60 -3.71
N ALA A 333 11.68 23.77 -3.82
CA ALA A 333 10.45 24.02 -4.59
C ALA A 333 9.20 23.80 -3.71
N LYS A 334 8.09 24.49 -4.01
CA LYS A 334 6.81 24.36 -3.27
C LYS A 334 6.36 22.89 -3.18
N ARG A 335 6.14 22.40 -1.95
CA ARG A 335 5.68 21.03 -1.63
C ARG A 335 4.28 21.02 -1.03
N ASP A 336 3.44 21.92 -1.53
CA ASP A 336 2.08 22.03 -1.02
C ASP A 336 1.35 20.71 -1.30
N GLY A 337 0.85 20.07 -0.24
CA GLY A 337 0.15 18.79 -0.34
C GLY A 337 0.99 17.52 -0.11
N LEU A 338 2.31 17.61 0.17
CA LEU A 338 3.13 16.44 0.51
C LEU A 338 3.42 16.33 2.01
N VAL A 339 2.96 15.26 2.65
CA VAL A 339 3.31 14.92 4.04
C VAL A 339 4.36 13.81 4.05
N VAL A 340 5.40 13.96 4.88
CA VAL A 340 6.50 13.00 5.01
C VAL A 340 6.41 12.28 6.37
N ILE A 341 6.45 10.95 6.33
CA ILE A 341 6.51 10.10 7.51
C ILE A 341 7.81 9.29 7.45
N GLY A 342 8.68 9.42 8.44
CA GLY A 342 9.81 8.54 8.66
C GLY A 342 9.48 7.47 9.69
N ALA A 343 9.81 6.21 9.46
CA ALA A 343 9.66 5.13 10.45
C ALA A 343 11.03 4.57 10.85
N THR A 344 11.23 4.33 12.14
CA THR A 344 12.48 3.80 12.66
C THR A 344 12.30 2.94 13.91
N ASN A 345 13.21 1.99 14.12
CA ASN A 345 13.34 1.26 15.38
C ASN A 345 14.31 1.94 16.36
N PHE A 346 15.19 2.81 15.86
CA PHE A 346 16.35 3.34 16.57
C PHE A 346 16.44 4.86 16.36
N PRO A 347 15.55 5.66 17.00
CA PRO A 347 15.53 7.11 16.81
C PRO A 347 16.88 7.78 17.15
N GLU A 348 17.66 7.21 18.06
CA GLU A 348 18.98 7.69 18.47
C GLU A 348 20.08 7.54 17.40
N LYS A 349 19.80 6.82 16.31
CA LYS A 349 20.70 6.68 15.16
C LYS A 349 20.43 7.71 14.06
N ILE A 350 19.35 8.48 14.17
CA ILE A 350 18.94 9.45 13.15
C ILE A 350 19.73 10.74 13.32
N ASP A 351 20.23 11.29 12.22
CA ASP A 351 20.87 12.61 12.21
C ASP A 351 19.93 13.69 12.81
N PRO A 352 20.35 14.42 13.85
CA PRO A 352 19.53 15.46 14.48
C PRO A 352 19.07 16.56 13.53
N ALA A 353 19.74 16.76 12.40
CA ALA A 353 19.31 17.71 11.38
C ALA A 353 18.00 17.27 10.71
N ILE A 354 17.76 15.97 10.52
CA ILE A 354 16.50 15.45 9.93
C ILE A 354 15.30 15.78 10.83
N LEU A 355 15.53 15.84 12.13
CA LEU A 355 14.54 16.01 13.20
C LEU A 355 14.16 17.47 13.50
N ARG A 356 14.67 18.42 12.69
CA ARG A 356 14.47 19.85 12.94
C ARG A 356 13.10 20.35 12.45
N PRO A 357 12.57 21.44 13.04
CA PRO A 357 11.37 22.11 12.55
C PRO A 357 11.39 22.33 11.03
N GLY A 358 10.29 21.98 10.36
CA GLY A 358 10.16 22.05 8.90
C GLY A 358 10.56 20.77 8.15
N ARG A 359 11.04 19.74 8.85
CA ARG A 359 11.40 18.42 8.29
C ARG A 359 10.54 17.31 8.89
N LEU A 360 11.09 16.48 9.79
CA LEU A 360 10.34 15.53 10.61
C LEU A 360 10.23 16.11 12.01
N ASP A 361 9.38 17.11 12.19
CA ASP A 361 9.31 17.93 13.39
C ASP A 361 8.46 17.34 14.51
N ARG A 362 7.51 16.45 14.18
CA ARG A 362 6.81 15.64 15.17
C ARG A 362 7.51 14.31 15.36
N HIS A 363 7.75 13.92 16.61
CA HIS A 363 8.25 12.59 16.95
C HIS A 363 7.26 11.89 17.86
N ILE A 364 6.79 10.72 17.46
CA ILE A 364 5.86 9.92 18.23
C ILE A 364 6.43 8.52 18.40
N PHE A 365 6.48 8.05 19.64
CA PHE A 365 6.88 6.69 19.97
C PHE A 365 5.64 5.79 20.08
N ILE A 366 5.62 4.70 19.30
CA ILE A 366 4.61 3.65 19.36
C ILE A 366 5.19 2.48 20.14
N GLY A 367 4.65 2.24 21.34
CA GLY A 367 5.05 1.13 22.19
C GLY A 367 4.38 -0.20 21.82
N LEU A 368 4.63 -1.22 22.63
CA LEU A 368 3.87 -2.47 22.55
C LEU A 368 2.40 -2.23 22.95
N PRO A 369 1.44 -2.91 22.32
CA PRO A 369 0.02 -2.73 22.59
C PRO A 369 -0.36 -3.14 24.03
N SER A 370 -1.28 -2.38 24.65
CA SER A 370 -1.86 -2.73 25.94
C SER A 370 -2.72 -4.00 25.85
N LEU A 371 -3.16 -4.56 26.99
CA LEU A 371 -4.03 -5.75 26.98
C LEU A 371 -5.31 -5.52 26.16
N ILE A 372 -5.93 -4.35 26.34
CA ILE A 372 -7.16 -3.98 25.64
C ILE A 372 -6.87 -3.81 24.13
N ASP A 373 -5.75 -3.15 23.79
CA ASP A 373 -5.35 -3.00 22.38
C ASP A 373 -5.09 -4.36 21.73
N ARG A 374 -4.44 -5.30 22.41
CA ARG A 374 -4.15 -6.63 21.85
C ARG A 374 -5.42 -7.40 21.53
N VAL A 375 -6.41 -7.36 22.42
CA VAL A 375 -7.73 -8.00 22.18
C VAL A 375 -8.38 -7.38 20.94
N ALA A 376 -8.45 -6.05 20.88
CA ALA A 376 -9.04 -5.34 19.74
C ALA A 376 -8.28 -5.59 18.41
N ILE A 377 -6.95 -5.64 18.45
CA ILE A 377 -6.11 -5.98 17.29
C ILE A 377 -6.41 -7.41 16.81
N ILE A 378 -6.55 -8.38 17.72
CA ILE A 378 -6.90 -9.76 17.37
C ILE A 378 -8.29 -9.83 16.73
N GLU A 379 -9.27 -9.13 17.29
CA GLU A 379 -10.64 -9.04 16.74
C GLU A 379 -10.62 -8.45 15.33
N GLN A 380 -9.89 -7.36 15.13
CA GLN A 380 -9.70 -6.74 13.81
C GLN A 380 -9.09 -7.74 12.81
N MET A 381 -8.06 -8.50 13.22
CA MET A 381 -7.39 -9.50 12.37
C MET A 381 -8.27 -10.72 12.08
N LEU A 382 -9.22 -11.04 12.95
CA LEU A 382 -10.20 -12.10 12.71
C LEU A 382 -11.20 -11.69 11.62
N GLY A 383 -11.55 -10.40 11.51
CA GLY A 383 -12.50 -9.90 10.51
C GLY A 383 -13.89 -10.47 10.78
N GLU A 384 -14.52 -11.09 9.78
CA GLU A 384 -15.87 -11.68 9.92
C GLU A 384 -15.92 -12.95 10.79
N HIS A 385 -14.78 -13.52 11.17
CA HIS A 385 -14.75 -14.70 12.02
C HIS A 385 -15.11 -14.37 13.47
N VAL A 386 -16.33 -14.72 13.88
CA VAL A 386 -16.78 -14.60 15.28
C VAL A 386 -16.19 -15.75 16.10
N VAL A 387 -15.39 -15.41 17.11
CA VAL A 387 -14.81 -16.36 18.06
C VAL A 387 -15.22 -15.97 19.48
N GLU A 388 -15.84 -16.89 20.22
CA GLU A 388 -16.21 -16.64 21.62
C GLU A 388 -14.98 -16.68 22.54
N GLY A 389 -14.94 -15.78 23.52
CA GLY A 389 -13.92 -15.77 24.58
C GLY A 389 -12.56 -15.21 24.15
N ILE A 390 -12.51 -14.29 23.18
CA ILE A 390 -11.27 -13.64 22.72
C ILE A 390 -10.58 -12.85 23.85
N ASP A 391 -11.35 -12.33 24.82
CA ASP A 391 -10.85 -11.69 26.03
C ASP A 391 -9.82 -12.55 26.79
N LYS A 392 -9.95 -13.88 26.72
CA LYS A 392 -9.02 -14.84 27.32
C LYS A 392 -7.63 -14.85 26.67
N LEU A 393 -7.48 -14.29 25.46
CA LEU A 393 -6.19 -14.12 24.79
C LEU A 393 -5.42 -12.90 25.30
N GLY A 394 -6.05 -11.97 26.03
CA GLY A 394 -5.40 -10.77 26.54
C GLY A 394 -4.18 -11.06 27.44
N PRO A 395 -4.32 -11.81 28.54
CA PRO A 395 -3.20 -12.16 29.41
C PRO A 395 -2.09 -12.98 28.73
N PRO A 396 -2.38 -14.08 27.99
CA PRO A 396 -1.31 -14.92 27.46
C PRO A 396 -0.61 -14.32 26.22
N THR A 397 -1.08 -13.19 25.70
CA THR A 397 -0.41 -12.43 24.64
C THR A 397 0.45 -11.28 25.18
N GLU A 398 0.76 -11.25 26.48
CA GLU A 398 1.59 -10.22 27.08
C GLU A 398 2.92 -10.04 26.34
N ALA A 399 3.31 -8.78 26.13
CA ALA A 399 4.50 -8.35 25.40
C ALA A 399 4.58 -8.76 23.91
N MET A 400 3.49 -9.26 23.31
CA MET A 400 3.42 -9.49 21.87
C MET A 400 3.21 -8.16 21.11
N SER A 401 3.95 -7.99 20.01
CA SER A 401 3.74 -6.90 19.05
C SER A 401 2.55 -7.18 18.14
N GLY A 402 2.09 -6.18 17.37
CA GLY A 402 1.05 -6.37 16.36
C GLY A 402 1.41 -7.45 15.33
N ALA A 403 2.68 -7.51 14.91
CA ALA A 403 3.17 -8.54 14.00
C ALA A 403 3.16 -9.95 14.61
N ASP A 404 3.43 -10.08 15.92
CA ASP A 404 3.34 -11.36 16.61
C ASP A 404 1.89 -11.85 16.71
N LEU A 405 0.96 -10.94 17.01
CA LEU A 405 -0.47 -11.23 17.03
C LEU A 405 -0.99 -11.62 15.64
N ASP A 406 -0.58 -10.89 14.60
CA ASP A 406 -0.93 -11.18 13.22
C ASP A 406 -0.46 -12.57 12.80
N ARG A 407 0.79 -12.92 13.13
CA ARG A 407 1.32 -14.27 12.89
C ARG A 407 0.48 -15.33 13.60
N MET A 408 0.15 -15.12 14.87
CA MET A 408 -0.68 -16.04 15.66
C MET A 408 -2.06 -16.26 15.01
N VAL A 409 -2.75 -15.18 14.62
CA VAL A 409 -4.08 -15.25 13.99
C VAL A 409 -3.98 -15.90 12.60
N ARG A 410 -2.96 -15.58 11.80
CA ARG A 410 -2.73 -16.20 10.48
C ARG A 410 -2.51 -17.71 10.59
N ASP A 411 -1.71 -18.16 11.55
CA ASP A 411 -1.47 -19.58 11.79
C ASP A 411 -2.72 -20.31 12.32
N ALA A 412 -3.50 -19.66 13.18
CA ALA A 412 -4.81 -20.17 13.62
C ALA A 412 -5.80 -20.32 12.46
N LYS A 413 -5.93 -19.29 11.60
CA LYS A 413 -6.74 -19.33 10.37
C LYS A 413 -6.29 -20.46 9.44
N LYS A 414 -4.98 -20.64 9.26
CA LYS A 414 -4.41 -21.71 8.45
C LYS A 414 -4.76 -23.10 8.99
N ARG A 415 -4.72 -23.29 10.31
CA ARG A 415 -5.12 -24.55 10.96
C ARG A 415 -6.60 -24.85 10.77
N ALA A 416 -7.46 -23.86 10.98
CA ALA A 416 -8.91 -24.00 10.79
C ALA A 416 -9.27 -24.35 9.34
N ARG A 417 -8.66 -23.66 8.37
CA ARG A 417 -8.82 -23.96 6.93
C ARG A 417 -8.42 -25.40 6.59
N ARG A 418 -7.31 -25.91 7.12
CA ARG A 418 -6.89 -27.31 6.91
C ARG A 418 -7.88 -28.33 7.49
N GLY A 419 -8.57 -27.97 8.57
CA GLY A 419 -9.61 -28.79 9.18
C GLY A 419 -11.00 -28.59 8.56
N ASN A 420 -11.12 -27.81 7.49
CA ASN A 420 -12.39 -27.43 6.86
C ASN A 420 -13.46 -26.94 7.86
N ARG A 421 -13.05 -26.10 8.81
CA ARG A 421 -13.93 -25.56 9.87
C ARG A 421 -13.62 -24.10 10.15
N GLN A 422 -14.52 -23.46 10.91
CA GLN A 422 -14.30 -22.09 11.41
C GLN A 422 -13.15 -22.04 12.43
N VAL A 423 -12.56 -20.85 12.54
CA VAL A 423 -11.51 -20.55 13.52
C VAL A 423 -12.09 -20.63 14.93
N MET A 424 -11.37 -21.24 15.84
CA MET A 424 -11.76 -21.37 17.24
C MET A 424 -10.69 -20.76 18.16
N LEU A 425 -11.08 -20.40 19.38
CA LEU A 425 -10.15 -19.92 20.41
C LEU A 425 -8.99 -20.89 20.64
N ALA A 426 -9.27 -22.21 20.60
CA ALA A 426 -8.27 -23.26 20.74
C ALA A 426 -7.18 -23.22 19.66
N ASP A 427 -7.48 -22.74 18.45
CA ASP A 427 -6.49 -22.60 17.39
C ASP A 427 -5.45 -21.54 17.76
N MET A 428 -5.91 -20.37 18.25
CA MET A 428 -5.04 -19.28 18.68
C MET A 428 -4.26 -19.66 19.95
N MET A 429 -4.92 -20.24 20.95
CA MET A 429 -4.28 -20.73 22.18
C MET A 429 -3.16 -21.73 21.88
N SER A 430 -3.33 -22.58 20.86
CA SER A 430 -2.30 -23.54 20.45
C SER A 430 -1.07 -22.94 19.76
N GLN A 431 -1.14 -21.68 19.30
CA GLN A 431 -0.02 -20.96 18.70
C GLN A 431 0.83 -20.22 19.74
N LEU A 432 0.31 -20.03 20.95
CA LEU A 432 1.01 -19.29 22.00
C LEU A 432 2.19 -20.11 22.55
N PRO A 433 3.32 -19.46 22.85
CA PRO A 433 4.41 -20.14 23.54
C PRO A 433 3.94 -20.61 24.92
N GLY A 434 4.53 -21.70 25.41
CA GLY A 434 4.30 -22.12 26.79
C GLY A 434 4.77 -21.03 27.75
N LEU A 435 3.83 -20.36 28.40
CA LEU A 435 4.12 -19.34 29.41
C LEU A 435 4.51 -20.02 30.71
N LEU A 436 5.58 -19.55 31.34
CA LEU A 436 5.96 -20.01 32.67
C LEU A 436 5.16 -19.21 33.69
N LYS A 437 4.32 -19.90 34.45
CA LYS A 437 3.58 -19.30 35.56
C LYS A 437 4.56 -18.88 36.65
N ILE A 438 4.50 -17.62 37.05
CA ILE A 438 5.22 -17.12 38.22
C ILE A 438 4.34 -17.34 39.44
N SER A 439 4.76 -18.21 40.34
CA SER A 439 4.03 -18.49 41.60
C SER A 439 4.98 -18.80 42.76
N GLY A 440 4.41 -18.88 43.96
CA GLY A 440 5.15 -19.21 45.18
C GLY A 440 6.22 -18.19 45.51
N ALA A 441 7.38 -18.68 45.95
CA ALA A 441 8.50 -17.87 46.43
C ALA A 441 8.98 -16.83 45.41
N TYR A 442 9.02 -17.19 44.13
CA TYR A 442 9.50 -16.27 43.08
C TYR A 442 8.58 -15.07 42.88
N ARG A 443 7.26 -15.29 42.84
CA ARG A 443 6.27 -14.19 42.76
C ARG A 443 6.29 -13.32 44.02
N HIS A 444 6.47 -13.94 45.18
CA HIS A 444 6.56 -13.25 46.45
C HIS A 444 7.78 -12.31 46.50
N ALA A 445 8.95 -12.79 46.07
CA ALA A 445 10.17 -11.99 45.98
C ALA A 445 9.99 -10.76 45.09
N ILE A 446 9.43 -10.92 43.88
CA ILE A 446 9.14 -9.79 42.99
C ILE A 446 8.14 -8.82 43.64
N SER A 447 7.11 -9.33 44.33
CA SER A 447 6.14 -8.47 45.01
C SER A 447 6.79 -7.63 46.10
N ILE A 448 7.73 -8.21 46.85
CA ILE A 448 8.53 -7.48 47.86
C ILE A 448 9.42 -6.44 47.19
N HIS A 449 10.09 -6.81 46.09
CA HIS A 449 10.97 -5.93 45.33
C HIS A 449 10.23 -4.66 44.87
N GLU A 450 9.09 -4.85 44.21
CA GLU A 450 8.29 -3.73 43.70
C GLU A 450 7.63 -2.92 44.82
N ALA A 451 7.22 -3.57 45.91
CA ALA A 451 6.73 -2.88 47.10
C ALA A 451 7.81 -1.99 47.73
N GLY A 452 9.07 -2.43 47.72
CA GLY A 452 10.21 -1.62 48.14
C GLY A 452 10.32 -0.32 47.36
N HIS A 453 10.31 -0.40 46.03
CA HIS A 453 10.30 0.78 45.16
C HIS A 453 9.10 1.68 45.41
N ALA A 454 7.89 1.11 45.57
CA ALA A 454 6.68 1.88 45.84
C ALA A 454 6.74 2.65 47.16
N VAL A 455 7.16 1.98 48.25
CA VAL A 455 7.24 2.56 49.59
C VAL A 455 8.29 3.66 49.62
N VAL A 456 9.51 3.38 49.14
CA VAL A 456 10.62 4.35 49.17
C VAL A 456 10.32 5.53 48.24
N GLY A 457 9.83 5.29 47.03
CA GLY A 457 9.49 6.37 46.10
C GLY A 457 8.39 7.29 46.63
N ARG A 458 7.39 6.73 47.32
CA ARG A 458 6.34 7.51 47.98
C ARG A 458 6.86 8.27 49.21
N ALA A 459 7.75 7.66 50.00
CA ALA A 459 8.33 8.29 51.19
C ALA A 459 9.27 9.46 50.85
N LEU A 460 10.06 9.32 49.78
CA LEU A 460 10.96 10.36 49.28
C LEU A 460 10.24 11.48 48.51
N GLY A 461 8.95 11.29 48.18
CA GLY A 461 8.16 12.30 47.46
C GLY A 461 8.71 12.62 46.07
N LEU A 462 9.39 11.66 45.42
CA LEU A 462 10.10 11.90 44.16
C LEU A 462 9.16 12.16 42.98
N GLY A 463 7.93 11.69 43.06
CA GLY A 463 6.88 11.83 42.05
C GLY A 463 5.53 11.32 42.55
N VAL A 464 4.50 11.43 41.72
CA VAL A 464 3.16 10.93 42.02
C VAL A 464 3.13 9.42 41.76
N PHE A 465 2.88 8.63 42.80
CA PHE A 465 2.77 7.18 42.67
C PHE A 465 1.52 6.79 41.88
N LEU A 466 1.70 6.04 40.79
CA LEU A 466 0.63 5.60 39.90
C LEU A 466 0.18 4.17 40.20
N GLY A 467 1.11 3.30 40.61
CA GLY A 467 0.77 1.91 40.93
C GLY A 467 1.97 0.96 40.93
N VAL A 468 1.70 -0.29 41.31
CA VAL A 468 2.63 -1.41 41.23
C VAL A 468 2.00 -2.53 40.41
N ARG A 469 2.80 -3.17 39.57
CA ARG A 469 2.41 -4.32 38.78
C ARG A 469 3.36 -5.49 39.08
N VAL A 470 2.80 -6.69 39.23
CA VAL A 470 3.56 -7.94 39.33
C VAL A 470 2.97 -8.94 38.35
N ALA A 471 3.80 -9.46 37.45
CA ALA A 471 3.38 -10.41 36.43
C ALA A 471 3.00 -11.77 37.06
N SER A 472 1.94 -12.39 36.53
CA SER A 472 1.54 -13.75 36.91
C SER A 472 2.19 -14.83 36.05
N GLN A 473 2.75 -14.45 34.90
CA GLN A 473 3.31 -15.33 33.88
C GLN A 473 4.46 -14.60 33.18
N ILE A 474 5.44 -15.34 32.68
CA ILE A 474 6.50 -14.81 31.82
C ILE A 474 6.64 -15.64 30.55
N ASN A 475 7.05 -14.98 29.49
CA ASN A 475 7.32 -15.62 28.22
C ASN A 475 8.81 -16.01 28.16
N PRO A 476 9.17 -17.29 28.21
CA PRO A 476 10.57 -17.71 28.24
C PRO A 476 11.35 -17.37 26.96
N ARG A 477 10.69 -16.93 25.88
CA ARG A 477 11.35 -16.50 24.64
C ARG A 477 11.90 -15.07 24.69
N LEU A 478 11.48 -14.26 25.67
CA LEU A 478 11.97 -12.90 25.82
C LEU A 478 13.25 -12.91 26.67
N GLU A 479 14.37 -12.46 26.08
CA GLU A 479 15.65 -12.33 26.80
C GLU A 479 15.56 -11.28 27.92
N VAL A 480 14.79 -10.22 27.70
CA VAL A 480 14.56 -9.14 28.68
C VAL A 480 13.06 -8.92 28.82
N GLN A 481 12.54 -9.20 30.01
CA GLN A 481 11.15 -8.88 30.37
C GLN A 481 11.08 -8.46 31.84
N SER A 482 10.24 -7.46 32.12
CA SER A 482 9.96 -7.02 33.50
C SER A 482 8.91 -7.95 34.11
N ALA A 483 9.30 -8.63 35.18
CA ALA A 483 8.38 -9.46 35.98
C ALA A 483 7.59 -8.62 37.01
N GLY A 484 7.98 -7.36 37.21
CA GLY A 484 7.32 -6.39 38.08
C GLY A 484 7.75 -4.95 37.76
N GLY A 485 6.98 -3.97 38.24
CA GLY A 485 7.34 -2.56 38.16
C GLY A 485 6.50 -1.66 39.06
N ALA A 486 7.15 -0.72 39.75
CA ALA A 486 6.53 0.43 40.39
C ALA A 486 6.56 1.66 39.47
N SER A 487 5.42 2.29 39.24
CA SER A 487 5.27 3.42 38.31
C SER A 487 5.02 4.73 39.05
N PHE A 488 5.73 5.77 38.62
CA PHE A 488 5.64 7.12 39.16
C PHE A 488 5.58 8.13 38.01
N GLU A 489 4.81 9.20 38.21
CA GLU A 489 4.84 10.39 37.37
C GLU A 489 5.77 11.44 38.01
N PHE A 490 6.84 11.79 37.30
CA PHE A 490 7.84 12.74 37.77
C PHE A 490 7.54 14.15 37.22
N PRO A 491 7.79 15.21 38.00
CA PRO A 491 7.59 16.58 37.54
C PRO A 491 8.51 16.93 36.36
N VAL A 492 8.02 17.74 35.42
CA VAL A 492 8.74 18.11 34.19
C VAL A 492 9.97 19.01 34.47
N LEU A 493 9.87 19.86 35.50
CA LEU A 493 10.96 20.73 35.95
C LEU A 493 11.47 20.21 37.31
N GLU A 494 12.68 19.66 37.30
CA GLU A 494 13.30 19.08 38.49
C GLU A 494 14.53 19.87 38.93
N ILE A 495 14.60 20.21 40.23
CA ILE A 495 15.79 20.78 40.83
C ILE A 495 16.81 19.64 41.02
N ARG A 496 17.88 19.66 40.21
CA ARG A 496 18.96 18.67 40.28
C ARG A 496 20.03 19.10 41.27
N ASN A 497 19.82 18.76 42.54
CA ASN A 497 20.81 18.95 43.60
C ASN A 497 21.34 17.60 44.12
N GLU A 498 22.35 17.65 44.99
CA GLU A 498 22.96 16.44 45.56
C GLU A 498 21.93 15.53 46.25
N GLN A 499 21.02 16.11 47.03
CA GLN A 499 19.99 15.36 47.75
C GLN A 499 19.09 14.59 46.78
N ARG A 500 18.67 15.22 45.68
CA ARG A 500 17.84 14.57 44.66
C ARG A 500 18.54 13.36 44.04
N TYR A 501 19.83 13.47 43.73
CA TYR A 501 20.59 12.32 43.24
C TYR A 501 20.70 11.21 44.27
N ARG A 502 20.90 11.54 45.56
CA ARG A 502 20.88 10.56 46.65
C ARG A 502 19.53 9.86 46.77
N ASP A 503 18.43 10.60 46.60
CA ASP A 503 17.08 10.05 46.66
C ASP A 503 16.79 9.14 45.45
N GLU A 504 17.24 9.49 44.25
CA GLU A 504 17.15 8.62 43.07
C GLU A 504 17.97 7.33 43.23
N ILE A 505 19.18 7.43 43.80
CA ILE A 505 19.99 6.26 44.15
C ILE A 505 19.23 5.40 45.18
N CYS A 506 18.63 6.02 46.20
CA CYS A 506 17.83 5.33 47.21
C CYS A 506 16.65 4.61 46.58
N LEU A 507 15.92 5.26 45.67
CA LEU A 507 14.82 4.65 44.92
C LEU A 507 15.28 3.45 44.10
N ARG A 508 16.41 3.55 43.38
CA ARG A 508 16.95 2.44 42.58
C ARG A 508 17.40 1.25 43.43
N LEU A 509 17.84 1.48 44.66
CA LEU A 509 18.26 0.43 45.59
C LEU A 509 17.12 -0.11 46.47
N ALA A 510 15.93 0.51 46.41
CA ALA A 510 14.82 0.20 47.31
C ALA A 510 14.33 -1.26 47.19
N GLY A 511 14.25 -1.81 45.97
CA GLY A 511 13.80 -3.18 45.76
C GLY A 511 14.70 -4.20 46.44
N ILE A 512 16.02 -4.10 46.25
CA ILE A 512 16.98 -5.02 46.88
C ILE A 512 17.07 -4.81 48.40
N ALA A 513 16.85 -3.59 48.89
CA ALA A 513 16.78 -3.32 50.32
C ALA A 513 15.55 -4.00 50.96
N ALA A 514 14.38 -3.92 50.31
CA ALA A 514 13.16 -4.59 50.76
C ALA A 514 13.31 -6.11 50.75
N GLU A 515 13.89 -6.67 49.69
CA GLU A 515 14.20 -8.10 49.63
C GLU A 515 15.10 -8.53 50.79
N ARG A 516 16.18 -7.80 51.08
CA ARG A 516 17.09 -8.15 52.18
C ARG A 516 16.41 -8.07 53.54
N LEU A 517 15.59 -7.06 53.80
CA LEU A 517 14.90 -6.90 55.07
C LEU A 517 13.90 -8.05 55.33
N ILE A 518 13.12 -8.40 54.30
CA ILE A 518 12.05 -9.40 54.45
C ILE A 518 12.58 -10.83 54.28
N ALA A 519 13.56 -11.08 53.41
CA ALA A 519 14.20 -12.39 53.28
C ALA A 519 14.93 -12.79 54.57
N VAL A 520 15.55 -11.83 55.28
CA VAL A 520 16.09 -12.06 56.62
C VAL A 520 14.95 -12.42 57.59
N GLN A 521 13.81 -11.75 57.55
CA GLN A 521 12.64 -12.11 58.37
C GLN A 521 12.05 -13.50 58.06
N ILE A 522 12.06 -13.96 56.80
CA ILE A 522 11.56 -15.30 56.43
C ILE A 522 12.46 -16.40 57.02
N VAL A 523 13.78 -16.19 57.03
CA VAL A 523 14.73 -17.10 57.70
C VAL A 523 14.51 -17.11 59.22
N TRP A 524 14.22 -15.96 59.83
CA TRP A 524 13.93 -15.87 61.26
C TRP A 524 12.55 -16.43 61.65
N MET A 525 11.52 -16.28 60.80
CA MET A 525 10.20 -16.88 61.04
C MET A 525 10.20 -18.41 60.87
N ALA A 526 10.96 -18.95 59.91
CA ALA A 526 11.11 -20.39 59.73
C ALA A 526 11.85 -21.08 60.91
N ILE A 527 12.65 -20.32 61.67
CA ILE A 527 13.32 -20.80 62.90
C ILE A 527 12.44 -20.58 64.14
N GLY A 528 11.55 -19.57 64.12
CA GLY A 528 10.63 -19.26 65.22
C GLY A 528 9.39 -20.16 65.32
N SER A 529 9.04 -20.92 64.27
CA SER A 529 7.92 -21.88 64.28
C SER A 529 8.32 -23.33 64.62
N SER A 530 9.58 -23.57 64.98
CA SER A 530 10.10 -24.89 65.45
C SER A 530 10.35 -24.92 66.95
N LEU A 531 9.99 -23.85 67.67
CA LEU A 531 10.11 -23.70 69.10
C LEU A 531 8.83 -23.07 69.66
N HIS A 532 7.72 -23.82 69.60
CA HIS A 532 6.71 -23.88 70.66
C HIS A 532 5.79 -25.09 70.46
#